data_AF-A0A076H6E3-F1
#
_entry.id   AF-A0A076H6E3-F1
#
_cell.length_a   1.000
_cell.length_b   1.000
_cell.length_c   1.000
_cell.angle_alpha   90.00
_cell.angle_beta   90.00
_cell.angle_gamma   90.00
#
_symmetry.space_group_name_H-M   'P 1'
#
loop_
_entity.id
_entity.type
_entity.pdbx_description
1 polymer ?
#
loop_
_entity_poly.entity_id
_entity_poly.type
_entity_poly.pdbx_seq_one_letter_code
_entity_poly.pdbx_strand_id
1 'polypeptide(L)' 'MTVGEVFLESLNSGVITPGEVDWMASHQDDFSRAEVATALRLGRLMDEGQVNLGCRIPARAIEHAQVRVDWIEPL' A
#
# COMPACT_ATOMS: atom_id res chain seq x y z
N MET A 1 -7.03 6.16 -9.54
CA MET A 1 -6.87 4.87 -8.85
C MET A 1 -8.15 4.08 -9.04
N THR A 2 -8.08 2.76 -9.15
CA THR A 2 -9.24 1.86 -9.13
C THR A 2 -9.13 0.91 -7.93
N VAL A 3 -10.24 0.27 -7.53
CA VAL A 3 -10.19 -0.75 -6.47
C VAL A 3 -9.29 -1.91 -6.87
N GLY A 4 -9.25 -2.27 -8.16
CA GLY A 4 -8.36 -3.30 -8.68
C GLY A 4 -6.88 -2.95 -8.52
N GLU A 5 -6.50 -1.71 -8.81
CA GLU A 5 -5.13 -1.22 -8.63
C GLU A 5 -4.72 -1.28 -7.16
N VAL A 6 -5.55 -0.74 -6.25
CA VAL A 6 -5.26 -0.77 -4.81
C VAL A 6 -5.11 -2.21 -4.32
N PHE A 7 -5.99 -3.11 -4.75
CA PHE A 7 -5.96 -4.50 -4.35
C PHE A 7 -4.69 -5.21 -4.85
N LEU A 8 -4.32 -5.05 -6.12
CA LEU A 8 -3.15 -5.69 -6.70
C LEU A 8 -1.85 -5.14 -6.10
N GLU A 9 -1.73 -3.83 -5.92
CA GLU A 9 -0.57 -3.22 -5.27
C GLU A 9 -0.44 -3.69 -3.81
N SER A 10 -1.56 -3.78 -3.09
CA SER A 10 -1.56 -4.25 -1.71
C SER A 10 -1.16 -5.72 -1.58
N LEU A 11 -1.59 -6.58 -2.51
CA LEU A 11 -1.16 -7.98 -2.56
C LEU A 11 0.31 -8.13 -2.96
N ASN A 12 0.78 -7.31 -3.89
CA ASN A 12 2.16 -7.38 -4.38
C ASN A 12 3.16 -6.91 -3.32
N SER A 13 2.85 -5.82 -2.60
CA SER A 13 3.76 -5.27 -1.58
C SER A 13 3.49 -5.80 -0.17
N GLY A 14 2.36 -6.46 0.08
CA GLY A 14 1.90 -6.81 1.44
C GLY A 14 1.53 -5.59 2.29
N VAL A 15 1.39 -4.42 1.67
CA VAL A 15 1.19 -3.13 2.34
C VAL A 15 0.08 -2.38 1.63
N ILE A 16 -0.87 -1.84 2.38
CA ILE A 16 -1.82 -0.82 1.93
C ILE A 16 -1.45 0.51 2.60
N THR A 17 -1.55 1.62 1.88
CA THR A 17 -1.18 2.94 2.42
C THR A 17 -2.40 3.67 2.99
N PRO A 18 -2.22 4.61 3.95
CA PRO A 18 -3.30 5.45 4.43
C PRO A 18 -4.05 6.17 3.31
N GLY A 19 -3.33 6.71 2.32
CA GLY A 19 -3.96 7.39 1.18
C GLY A 19 -4.80 6.45 0.31
N GLU A 20 -4.44 5.18 0.20
CA GLU A 20 -5.28 4.19 -0.49
C GLU A 20 -6.52 3.82 0.31
N VAL A 21 -6.41 3.68 1.64
CA VAL A 21 -7.55 3.47 2.53
C VAL A 21 -8.51 4.66 2.47
N ASP A 22 -7.98 5.88 2.56
CA ASP A 22 -8.76 7.12 2.47
C ASP A 22 -9.46 7.25 1.12
N TRP A 23 -8.77 6.89 0.04
CA TRP A 23 -9.36 6.86 -1.29
C TRP A 23 -10.51 5.84 -1.37
N MET A 24 -10.31 4.63 -0.84
CA MET A 24 -11.36 3.61 -0.82
C MET A 24 -12.58 4.05 -0.01
N ALA A 25 -12.36 4.64 1.17
CA ALA A 25 -13.44 5.10 2.03
C ALA A 25 -14.23 6.27 1.41
N SER A 26 -13.56 7.16 0.68
CA SER A 26 -14.21 8.31 0.03
C SER A 26 -14.95 7.96 -1.27
N HIS A 27 -14.67 6.81 -1.89
CA HIS A 27 -15.29 6.38 -3.16
C HIS A 27 -16.20 5.15 -2.99
N GLN A 28 -16.41 4.67 -1.76
CA GLN A 28 -17.13 3.41 -1.50
C GLN A 28 -18.57 3.37 -2.04
N ASP A 29 -19.23 4.53 -2.15
CA ASP A 29 -20.61 4.65 -2.63
C ASP A 29 -20.73 4.43 -4.15
N ASP A 30 -19.63 4.59 -4.89
CA ASP A 30 -19.58 4.46 -6.36
C ASP A 30 -19.14 3.06 -6.82
N PHE A 31 -18.78 2.18 -5.88
CA PHE A 31 -18.24 0.86 -6.22
C PHE A 31 -19.31 -0.06 -6.81
N SER A 32 -18.94 -0.74 -7.90
CA SER A 32 -19.71 -1.88 -8.39
C SER A 32 -19.73 -3.01 -7.36
N ARG A 33 -20.68 -3.94 -7.48
CA ARG A 33 -20.76 -5.12 -6.61
C ARG A 33 -19.45 -5.93 -6.56
N ALA A 34 -18.73 -6.00 -7.68
CA ALA A 34 -17.45 -6.69 -7.75
C ALA A 34 -16.36 -5.94 -6.97
N GLU A 35 -16.32 -4.61 -7.08
CA GLU A 35 -15.38 -3.77 -6.36
C GLU A 35 -15.65 -3.79 -4.85
N VAL A 36 -16.91 -3.77 -4.41
CA VAL A 36 -17.27 -3.96 -3.00
C VAL A 36 -16.76 -5.30 -2.49
N ALA A 37 -16.95 -6.39 -3.24
CA ALA A 37 -16.45 -7.71 -2.85
C ALA A 37 -14.92 -7.75 -2.74
N THR A 38 -14.22 -7.07 -3.64
CA THR A 38 -12.75 -6.91 -3.61
C THR A 38 -12.30 -6.09 -2.41
N ALA A 39 -12.96 -4.97 -2.12
CA ALA A 39 -12.68 -4.13 -0.96
C ALA A 39 -12.87 -4.89 0.36
N LEU A 40 -13.97 -5.65 0.49
CA LEU A 40 -14.22 -6.51 1.65
C LEU A 40 -13.18 -7.63 1.78
N ARG A 41 -12.71 -8.19 0.67
CA ARG A 41 -11.62 -9.17 0.69
C ARG A 41 -10.33 -8.53 1.18
N LEU A 42 -10.03 -7.31 0.72
CA LEU A 42 -8.86 -6.57 1.18
C LEU A 42 -8.92 -6.31 2.69
N GLY A 43 -10.08 -5.90 3.21
CA GLY A 43 -10.30 -5.73 4.64
C GLY A 43 -10.01 -7.00 5.44
N ARG A 44 -10.50 -8.17 4.99
CA ARG A 44 -10.17 -9.46 5.65
C ARG A 44 -8.68 -9.78 5.64
N LEU A 45 -7.98 -9.51 4.54
CA LEU A 45 -6.53 -9.71 4.46
C LEU A 45 -5.78 -8.78 5.44
N MET A 46 -6.32 -7.59 5.69
CA MET A 46 -5.79 -6.69 6.71
C MET A 46 -6.02 -7.23 8.12
N ASP A 47 -7.24 -7.71 8.41
CA ASP A 47 -7.58 -8.30 9.71
C ASP A 47 -6.74 -9.56 10.03
N GLU A 48 -6.40 -10.34 9.01
CA GLU A 48 -5.53 -11.53 9.10
C GLU A 48 -4.03 -11.20 9.20
N GLY A 49 -3.65 -9.93 9.02
CA GLY A 49 -2.25 -9.48 9.02
C GLY A 49 -1.46 -9.83 7.74
N GLN A 50 -2.15 -10.32 6.69
CA GLN A 50 -1.53 -10.61 5.39
C GLN A 50 -1.20 -9.33 4.61
N VAL A 51 -1.99 -8.28 4.80
CA VAL A 51 -1.74 -6.94 4.27
C VAL A 51 -1.68 -5.97 5.44
N ASN A 52 -0.61 -5.18 5.54
CA ASN A 52 -0.40 -4.27 6.66
C ASN A 52 -0.61 -2.81 6.25
N LEU A 53 -1.15 -1.99 7.15
CA LEU A 53 -1.18 -0.55 6.93
C LEU A 53 0.24 0.02 7.06
N GLY A 54 0.71 0.76 6.06
CA GLY A 54 2.08 1.25 6.05
C GLY A 54 2.40 2.26 4.95
N CYS A 55 3.67 2.37 4.60
CA CYS A 55 4.15 3.22 3.51
C CYS A 55 4.96 2.42 2.50
N ARG A 56 4.85 2.77 1.21
CA ARG A 56 5.73 2.23 0.16
C ARG A 56 6.84 3.23 -0.09
N ILE A 57 8.07 2.84 0.27
CA ILE A 57 9.24 3.68 0.05
C ILE A 57 9.69 3.51 -1.40
N PRO A 58 9.75 4.57 -2.22
CA PRO A 58 10.21 4.46 -3.59
C PRO A 58 11.69 4.02 -3.61
N ALA A 59 12.05 3.13 -4.54
CA ALA A 59 13.39 2.57 -4.65
C ALA A 59 14.51 3.64 -4.66
N ARG A 60 14.27 4.76 -5.35
CA ARG A 60 15.20 5.90 -5.39
C ARG A 60 15.48 6.52 -4.02
N ALA A 61 14.51 6.53 -3.11
CA ALA A 61 14.73 7.02 -1.75
C ALA A 61 15.58 6.04 -0.93
N ILE A 62 15.47 4.74 -1.20
CA ILE A 62 16.31 3.70 -0.60
C ILE A 62 17.75 3.83 -1.11
N GLU A 63 17.96 4.02 -2.41
CA GLU A 63 19.29 4.22 -3.01
C GLU A 63 20.03 5.43 -2.41
N HIS A 64 19.35 6.56 -2.26
CA HIS A 64 19.94 7.75 -1.62
C HIS A 64 20.29 7.51 -0.15
N ALA A 65 19.46 6.77 0.59
CA ALA A 65 19.73 6.42 1.98
C ALA A 65 20.94 5.47 2.08
N GLN A 66 21.05 4.49 1.18
CA GLN A 66 22.16 3.55 1.11
C GLN A 66 23.48 4.27 0.83
N VAL A 67 23.50 5.16 -0.17
CA VAL A 67 24.67 6.03 -0.45
C VAL A 67 25.03 6.88 0.77
N ARG A 68 24.05 7.42 1.51
CA ARG A 68 24.36 8.20 2.71
C ARG A 68 24.97 7.36 3.83
N VAL A 69 24.61 6.08 3.96
CA VAL A 69 25.19 5.17 4.97
C VAL A 69 26.59 4.70 4.56
N ASP A 70 26.76 4.34 3.29
CA ASP A 70 28.00 3.78 2.78
C ASP A 70 29.14 4.82 2.67
N TRP A 71 28.82 6.11 2.56
CA TRP A 71 29.80 7.20 2.41
C TRP A 71 30.14 7.94 3.72
N ILE A 72 29.69 7.47 4.89
CA ILE A 72 30.21 7.97 6.18
C ILE A 72 31.52 7.22 6.46
N GLU A 73 32.62 7.73 5.89
CA GLU A 73 33.95 7.40 6.42
C GLU A 73 34.03 7.87 7.89
N PRO A 74 34.44 7.01 8.84
CA PRO A 74 34.66 7.45 10.21
C PRO A 74 35.89 8.36 10.22
N LEU A 75 35.66 9.67 10.37
CA LEU A 75 36.68 10.63 10.76
C LEU A 75 37.15 10.35 12.20
#